data_AF-A0A916ZY25-F1
#
_entry.id   AF-A0A916ZY25-F1
#
_cell.length_a   1.000
_cell.length_b   1.000
_cell.length_c   1.000
_cell.angle_alpha   90.00
_cell.angle_beta   90.00
_cell.angle_gamma   90.00
#
_symmetry.space_group_name_H-M   'P 1'
#
loop_
_entity.id
_entity.type
_entity.pdbx_description
1 polymer ?
#
loop_
_entity_poly.entity_id
_entity_poly.type
_entity_poly.pdbx_seq_one_letter_code
_entity_poly.pdbx_strand_id
1 'polypeptide(L)'
;MMKKFILIFIPLLVYSCLDFRQPSHRFSNFYGTTAERIVKAIEKNDLQVIREEANKNEEILNFKDPKYNVSLLSISILNNRKKAFEELLKLGADPNIMDFGCNKPLGTAIMLGSPNCNLFFINKLVEYNADVRLRYDDEYAEACNNVLNNEAIVDVIIYKQNNKKCVIKMLKALTTNLKDIDLNKYNNPDDYYHNVVYNCLRKANLEALKFFIIDLKCEVPDKIFITGGVLDGFDSGYLSLEEILASDSFPARNKPFNAKVRDELLNYLKNKDTD
;
A
#
# COMPACT_ATOMS: atom_id res chain seq x y z
N MET A 1 -3.87 -59.56 -41.09
CA MET A 1 -3.37 -58.93 -39.84
C MET A 1 -2.98 -57.49 -40.18
N MET A 2 -3.82 -56.50 -39.85
CA MET A 2 -3.65 -55.56 -38.70
C MET A 2 -2.29 -54.82 -38.78
N LYS A 3 -2.19 -53.49 -38.82
CA LYS A 3 -3.01 -52.46 -38.17
C LYS A 3 -3.01 -51.15 -38.97
N LYS A 4 -4.18 -50.53 -39.15
CA LYS A 4 -4.30 -49.12 -39.52
C LYS A 4 -3.91 -48.28 -38.31
N PHE A 5 -2.85 -47.47 -38.42
CA PHE A 5 -2.56 -46.43 -37.42
C PHE A 5 -3.46 -45.23 -37.72
N ILE A 6 -4.55 -45.12 -36.98
CA ILE A 6 -5.32 -43.88 -36.90
C ILE A 6 -4.53 -42.97 -35.95
N LEU A 7 -3.78 -42.01 -36.50
CA LEU A 7 -3.30 -40.88 -35.73
C LEU A 7 -4.53 -40.05 -35.33
N ILE A 8 -4.98 -40.22 -34.09
CA ILE A 8 -5.97 -39.34 -33.49
C ILE A 8 -5.26 -38.03 -33.18
N PHE A 9 -5.44 -37.04 -34.05
CA PHE A 9 -5.09 -35.65 -33.77
C PHE A 9 -6.11 -35.16 -32.74
N ILE A 10 -5.80 -35.30 -31.45
CA ILE A 10 -6.60 -34.72 -30.37
C ILE A 10 -6.45 -33.20 -30.49
N PRO A 11 -7.49 -32.43 -30.83
CA PRO A 11 -7.36 -31.00 -30.89
C PRO A 11 -7.15 -30.49 -29.46
N LEU A 12 -6.03 -29.79 -29.23
CA LEU A 12 -5.68 -29.03 -28.03
C LEU A 12 -6.66 -27.85 -27.80
N LEU A 13 -7.97 -28.10 -27.80
CA LEU A 13 -9.02 -27.09 -27.63
C LEU A 13 -9.58 -27.03 -26.20
N VAL A 14 -8.81 -27.48 -25.19
CA VAL A 14 -9.20 -27.41 -23.77
C VAL A 14 -8.22 -26.60 -22.91
N TYR A 15 -7.51 -25.64 -23.50
CA TYR A 15 -6.66 -24.71 -22.76
C TYR A 15 -7.29 -23.33 -22.49
N SER A 16 -8.53 -23.08 -22.93
CA SER A 16 -9.16 -21.75 -22.81
C SER A 16 -9.78 -21.43 -21.44
N CYS A 17 -9.73 -22.34 -20.46
CA CYS A 17 -10.36 -22.11 -19.14
C CYS A 17 -9.39 -22.19 -17.95
N LEU A 18 -8.08 -22.12 -18.17
CA LEU A 18 -7.14 -21.98 -17.05
C LEU A 18 -7.06 -20.52 -16.63
N ASP A 19 -7.72 -20.20 -15.52
CA ASP A 19 -7.59 -18.91 -14.86
C ASP A 19 -6.26 -18.85 -14.09
N PHE A 20 -5.25 -18.23 -14.72
CA PHE A 20 -3.91 -18.06 -14.15
C PHE A 20 -3.83 -16.99 -13.05
N ARG A 21 -4.94 -16.37 -12.66
CA ARG A 21 -4.96 -15.42 -11.54
C ARG A 21 -4.67 -16.14 -10.23
N GLN A 22 -4.02 -15.41 -9.32
CA GLN A 22 -3.89 -15.82 -7.92
C GLN A 22 -5.27 -16.19 -7.37
N PRO A 23 -5.39 -17.23 -6.54
CA PRO A 23 -6.70 -17.74 -6.11
C PRO A 23 -7.63 -16.66 -5.51
N SER A 24 -7.11 -15.72 -4.72
CA SER A 24 -7.88 -14.60 -4.15
C SER A 24 -8.31 -13.54 -5.17
N HIS A 25 -7.70 -13.49 -6.36
CA HIS A 25 -7.98 -12.47 -7.38
C HIS A 25 -9.05 -12.92 -8.38
N ARG A 26 -9.68 -14.08 -8.18
CA ARG A 26 -10.63 -14.67 -9.13
C ARG A 26 -12.05 -14.17 -8.86
N PHE A 27 -12.72 -13.63 -9.87
CA PHE A 27 -14.13 -13.24 -9.76
C PHE A 27 -15.05 -14.44 -9.43
N SER A 28 -14.62 -15.66 -9.77
CA SER A 28 -15.38 -16.87 -9.47
C SER A 28 -15.54 -17.16 -7.97
N ASN A 29 -14.76 -16.51 -7.10
CA ASN A 29 -14.94 -16.61 -5.64
C ASN A 29 -16.29 -16.04 -5.16
N PHE A 30 -16.95 -15.24 -5.99
CA PHE A 30 -18.26 -14.63 -5.72
C PHE A 30 -19.41 -15.38 -6.40
N TYR A 31 -19.14 -16.41 -7.21
CA TYR A 31 -20.20 -17.15 -7.91
C TYR A 31 -21.00 -18.02 -6.93
N GLY A 32 -22.31 -18.09 -7.12
CA GLY A 32 -23.26 -18.69 -6.18
C GLY A 32 -23.62 -17.78 -4.99
N THR A 33 -23.10 -16.55 -4.94
CA THR A 33 -23.44 -15.56 -3.91
C THR A 33 -24.41 -14.50 -4.44
N THR A 34 -24.96 -13.68 -3.54
CA THR A 34 -25.79 -12.52 -3.91
C THR A 34 -25.04 -11.51 -4.78
N ALA A 35 -23.71 -11.46 -4.71
CA ALA A 35 -22.88 -10.55 -5.50
C ALA A 35 -22.47 -11.11 -6.88
N GLU A 36 -22.92 -12.29 -7.29
CA GLU A 36 -22.51 -12.90 -8.57
C GLU A 36 -22.86 -12.03 -9.79
N ARG A 37 -24.00 -11.35 -9.80
CA ARG A 37 -24.39 -10.50 -10.94
C ARG A 37 -23.48 -9.27 -11.03
N ILE A 38 -23.27 -8.57 -9.92
CA ILE A 38 -22.42 -7.37 -9.89
C ILE A 38 -20.94 -7.69 -10.15
N VAL A 39 -20.41 -8.81 -9.65
CA VAL A 39 -19.01 -9.18 -9.87
C VAL A 39 -18.70 -9.52 -11.32
N LYS A 40 -19.64 -10.16 -12.03
CA LYS A 40 -19.54 -10.42 -13.47
C LYS A 40 -19.63 -9.11 -14.27
N ALA A 41 -20.43 -8.16 -13.80
CA ALA A 41 -20.48 -6.82 -14.38
C ALA A 41 -19.17 -6.07 -14.17
N ILE A 42 -18.55 -6.14 -12.99
CA ILE A 42 -17.20 -5.61 -12.71
C ILE A 42 -16.17 -6.23 -13.65
N GLU A 43 -16.17 -7.56 -13.81
CA GLU A 43 -15.26 -8.25 -14.73
C GLU A 43 -15.36 -7.73 -16.16
N LYS A 44 -16.57 -7.39 -16.60
CA LYS A 44 -16.86 -6.88 -17.95
C LYS A 44 -16.81 -5.35 -18.07
N ASN A 45 -16.62 -4.62 -16.97
CA ASN A 45 -16.85 -3.17 -16.86
C ASN A 45 -18.24 -2.73 -17.36
N ASP A 46 -19.27 -3.53 -17.09
CA ASP A 46 -20.67 -3.20 -17.40
C ASP A 46 -21.23 -2.26 -16.32
N LEU A 47 -21.03 -0.96 -16.53
CA LEU A 47 -21.42 0.07 -15.57
C LEU A 47 -22.94 0.18 -15.38
N GLN A 48 -23.72 -0.23 -16.37
CA GLN A 48 -25.18 -0.21 -16.26
C GLN A 48 -25.62 -1.26 -15.24
N VAL A 49 -25.14 -2.50 -15.38
CA VAL A 49 -25.49 -3.58 -14.45
C VAL A 49 -24.95 -3.30 -13.04
N ILE A 50 -23.78 -2.68 -12.91
CA ILE A 50 -23.25 -2.26 -11.59
C ILE A 50 -24.22 -1.30 -10.90
N ARG A 51 -24.67 -0.24 -11.60
CA ARG A 51 -25.64 0.72 -11.04
C ARG A 51 -26.97 0.06 -10.71
N GLU A 52 -27.47 -0.82 -11.60
CA GLU A 52 -28.72 -1.54 -11.36
C GLU A 52 -28.68 -2.40 -10.10
N GLU A 53 -27.58 -3.11 -9.86
CA GLU A 53 -27.43 -3.96 -8.67
C GLU A 53 -27.27 -3.12 -7.40
N ALA A 54 -26.46 -2.05 -7.46
CA ALA A 54 -26.29 -1.14 -6.32
C ALA A 54 -27.61 -0.44 -5.93
N ASN A 55 -28.43 -0.04 -6.92
CA ASN A 55 -29.73 0.60 -6.67
C ASN A 55 -30.76 -0.35 -6.03
N LYS A 56 -30.63 -1.66 -6.25
CA LYS A 56 -31.51 -2.66 -5.60
C LYS A 56 -31.10 -2.93 -4.16
N ASN A 57 -29.81 -2.91 -3.90
CA ASN A 57 -29.25 -3.14 -2.57
C ASN A 57 -27.89 -2.43 -2.45
N GLU A 58 -27.85 -1.31 -1.75
CA GLU A 58 -26.64 -0.52 -1.56
C GLU A 58 -25.56 -1.28 -0.78
N GLU A 59 -25.96 -2.17 0.16
CA GLU A 59 -25.02 -2.97 0.96
C GLU A 59 -24.16 -3.91 0.11
N ILE A 60 -24.60 -4.23 -1.12
CA ILE A 60 -23.84 -5.08 -2.04
C ILE A 60 -22.48 -4.46 -2.40
N LEU A 61 -22.35 -3.14 -2.37
CA LEU A 61 -21.12 -2.41 -2.72
C LEU A 61 -19.94 -2.79 -1.83
N ASN A 62 -20.23 -3.21 -0.60
CA ASN A 62 -19.25 -3.61 0.40
C ASN A 62 -19.22 -5.15 0.60
N PHE A 63 -19.84 -5.91 -0.31
CA PHE A 63 -19.78 -7.37 -0.27
C PHE A 63 -18.35 -7.87 -0.47
N LYS A 64 -17.99 -8.92 0.27
CA LYS A 64 -16.68 -9.59 0.21
C LYS A 64 -16.86 -11.04 -0.17
N ASP A 65 -15.92 -11.58 -0.93
CA ASP A 65 -15.97 -13.00 -1.26
C ASP A 65 -15.86 -13.85 0.02
N PRO A 66 -16.70 -14.89 0.19
CA PRO A 66 -16.74 -15.66 1.45
C PRO A 66 -15.45 -16.43 1.77
N LYS A 67 -14.56 -16.64 0.80
CA LYS A 67 -13.39 -17.52 0.95
C LYS A 67 -12.13 -16.75 1.34
N TYR A 68 -11.89 -15.61 0.69
CA TYR A 68 -10.70 -14.79 0.85
C TYR A 68 -11.02 -13.39 1.34
N ASN A 69 -12.28 -13.10 1.69
CA ASN A 69 -12.70 -11.83 2.27
C ASN A 69 -12.22 -10.61 1.44
N VAL A 70 -12.19 -10.73 0.11
CA VAL A 70 -11.84 -9.66 -0.83
C VAL A 70 -13.12 -8.94 -1.24
N SER A 71 -13.16 -7.63 -1.04
CA SER A 71 -14.25 -6.74 -1.42
C SER A 71 -14.39 -6.56 -2.94
N LEU A 72 -15.57 -6.10 -3.38
CA LEU A 72 -15.81 -5.67 -4.77
C LEU A 72 -14.84 -4.55 -5.20
N LEU A 73 -14.45 -3.68 -4.28
CA LEU A 73 -13.51 -2.61 -4.54
C LEU A 73 -12.10 -3.17 -4.78
N SER A 74 -11.61 -4.05 -3.91
CA SER A 74 -10.28 -4.65 -4.05
C SER A 74 -10.17 -5.63 -5.21
N ILE A 75 -11.18 -6.46 -5.50
CA ILE A 75 -11.14 -7.33 -6.69
C ILE A 75 -11.02 -6.51 -7.98
N SER A 76 -11.61 -5.31 -8.01
CA SER A 76 -11.48 -4.36 -9.12
C SER A 76 -10.04 -3.82 -9.25
N ILE A 77 -9.35 -3.53 -8.14
CA ILE A 77 -7.93 -3.14 -8.15
C ILE A 77 -7.05 -4.31 -8.63
N LEU A 78 -7.23 -5.49 -8.02
CA LEU A 78 -6.47 -6.72 -8.30
C LEU A 78 -6.55 -7.16 -9.77
N ASN A 79 -7.66 -6.84 -10.45
CA ASN A 79 -7.91 -7.16 -11.86
C ASN A 79 -7.86 -5.92 -12.78
N ASN A 80 -7.36 -4.77 -12.30
CA ASN A 80 -7.23 -3.52 -13.05
C ASN A 80 -8.54 -3.06 -13.74
N ARG A 81 -9.70 -3.26 -13.10
CA ARG A 81 -11.03 -2.85 -13.58
C ARG A 81 -11.31 -1.39 -13.22
N LYS A 82 -10.55 -0.47 -13.82
CA LYS A 82 -10.57 0.97 -13.51
C LYS A 82 -11.96 1.62 -13.57
N LYS A 83 -12.74 1.33 -14.62
CA LYS A 83 -14.07 1.94 -14.79
C LYS A 83 -15.06 1.42 -13.75
N ALA A 84 -15.10 0.11 -13.54
CA ALA A 84 -15.93 -0.49 -12.50
C ALA A 84 -15.54 0.01 -11.10
N PHE A 85 -14.24 0.08 -10.80
CA PHE A 85 -13.71 0.63 -9.56
C PHE A 85 -14.20 2.06 -9.27
N GLU A 86 -14.06 2.97 -10.25
CA GLU A 86 -14.55 4.35 -10.09
C GLU A 86 -16.07 4.40 -9.92
N GLU A 87 -16.80 3.54 -10.62
CA GLU A 87 -18.26 3.50 -10.51
C GLU A 87 -18.70 3.00 -9.13
N LEU A 88 -18.03 1.99 -8.56
CA LEU A 88 -18.28 1.52 -7.19
C LEU A 88 -18.08 2.65 -6.17
N LEU A 89 -16.99 3.41 -6.28
CA LEU A 89 -16.74 4.56 -5.41
C LEU A 89 -17.83 5.64 -5.55
N LYS A 90 -18.25 5.97 -6.79
CA LYS A 90 -19.35 6.92 -7.05
C LYS A 90 -20.67 6.48 -6.43
N LEU A 91 -20.90 5.17 -6.37
CA LEU A 91 -22.10 4.58 -5.81
C LEU A 91 -22.05 4.44 -4.29
N GLY A 92 -20.93 4.77 -3.63
CA GLY A 92 -20.81 4.76 -2.17
C GLY A 92 -20.08 3.54 -1.59
N ALA A 93 -19.35 2.76 -2.40
CA ALA A 93 -18.48 1.71 -1.87
C ALA A 93 -17.46 2.30 -0.89
N ASP A 94 -17.29 1.65 0.26
CA ASP A 94 -16.41 2.11 1.33
C ASP A 94 -14.93 2.01 0.90
N PRO A 95 -14.21 3.13 0.75
CA PRO A 95 -12.80 3.11 0.36
C PRO A 95 -11.87 2.55 1.46
N ASN A 96 -12.37 2.44 2.69
CA ASN A 96 -11.66 1.95 3.87
C ASN A 96 -12.04 0.50 4.23
N ILE A 97 -12.81 -0.15 3.36
CA ILE A 97 -13.27 -1.52 3.61
C ILE A 97 -12.10 -2.45 3.90
N MET A 98 -12.24 -3.23 4.96
CA MET A 98 -11.19 -4.15 5.39
C MET A 98 -11.28 -5.48 4.66
N ASP A 99 -10.25 -5.86 3.92
CA ASP A 99 -10.13 -7.18 3.30
C ASP A 99 -9.37 -8.16 4.19
N PHE A 100 -9.16 -9.38 3.70
CA PHE A 100 -8.31 -10.39 4.37
C PHE A 100 -6.93 -9.87 4.74
N GLY A 101 -6.47 -10.31 5.93
CA GLY A 101 -5.18 -9.90 6.49
C GLY A 101 -5.14 -8.41 6.83
N CYS A 102 -6.25 -7.81 7.24
CA CYS A 102 -6.34 -6.39 7.57
C CYS A 102 -5.90 -5.45 6.43
N ASN A 103 -5.86 -5.94 5.18
CA ASN A 103 -5.48 -5.09 4.06
C ASN A 103 -6.65 -4.15 3.71
N LYS A 104 -6.33 -2.98 3.17
CA LYS A 104 -7.31 -1.99 2.71
C LYS A 104 -7.20 -1.86 1.19
N PRO A 105 -8.23 -1.36 0.49
CA PRO A 105 -8.12 -0.98 -0.91
C PRO A 105 -6.89 -0.12 -1.18
N LEU A 106 -6.56 0.80 -0.27
CA LEU A 106 -5.39 1.66 -0.39
C LEU A 106 -4.06 0.91 -0.28
N GLY A 107 -3.93 -0.03 0.66
CA GLY A 107 -2.76 -0.90 0.77
C GLY A 107 -2.57 -1.77 -0.47
N THR A 108 -3.66 -2.35 -0.98
CA THR A 108 -3.69 -3.10 -2.25
C THR A 108 -3.23 -2.23 -3.43
N ALA A 109 -3.72 -1.00 -3.52
CA ALA A 109 -3.35 -0.05 -4.57
C ALA A 109 -1.87 0.35 -4.50
N ILE A 110 -1.31 0.56 -3.31
CA ILE A 110 0.12 0.86 -3.10
C ILE A 110 0.98 -0.32 -3.56
N MET A 111 0.64 -1.53 -3.11
CA MET A 111 1.38 -2.75 -3.46
C MET A 111 1.40 -2.99 -4.98
N LEU A 112 0.24 -2.90 -5.65
CA LEU A 112 0.13 -3.15 -7.09
C LEU A 112 0.56 -1.97 -7.97
N GLY A 113 0.48 -0.74 -7.47
CA GLY A 113 0.93 0.46 -8.16
C GLY A 113 2.44 0.56 -8.23
N SER A 114 3.15 -0.02 -7.25
CA SER A 114 4.61 0.12 -7.04
C SER A 114 5.47 -0.30 -8.24
N PRO A 115 5.24 -1.45 -8.93
CA PRO A 115 6.10 -1.88 -10.03
C PRO A 115 6.14 -0.91 -11.23
N ASN A 116 5.01 -0.26 -11.55
CA ASN A 116 4.84 0.57 -12.75
C ASN A 116 4.53 2.04 -12.45
N CYS A 117 4.56 2.42 -11.18
CA CYS A 117 4.12 3.72 -10.70
C CYS A 117 2.72 4.15 -11.17
N ASN A 118 1.77 3.22 -11.16
CA ASN A 118 0.39 3.49 -11.52
C ASN A 118 -0.37 4.03 -10.29
N LEU A 119 -0.59 5.33 -10.27
CA LEU A 119 -1.24 6.04 -9.15
C LEU A 119 -2.77 6.13 -9.29
N PHE A 120 -3.35 5.54 -10.34
CA PHE A 120 -4.77 5.71 -10.63
C PHE A 120 -5.66 5.33 -9.44
N PHE A 121 -5.46 4.13 -8.89
CA PHE A 121 -6.26 3.64 -7.76
C PHE A 121 -5.98 4.44 -6.48
N ILE A 122 -4.73 4.78 -6.21
CA ILE A 122 -4.35 5.61 -5.05
C ILE A 122 -5.06 6.96 -5.11
N ASN A 123 -4.94 7.66 -6.24
CA ASN A 123 -5.54 8.98 -6.42
C ASN A 123 -7.07 8.93 -6.27
N LYS A 124 -7.72 7.90 -6.85
CA LYS A 124 -9.17 7.77 -6.74
C LYS A 124 -9.63 7.40 -5.33
N LEU A 125 -8.88 6.58 -4.61
CA LEU A 125 -9.17 6.31 -3.20
C LEU A 125 -9.06 7.58 -2.36
N VAL A 126 -7.99 8.36 -2.52
CA VAL A 126 -7.80 9.63 -1.82
C VAL A 126 -8.88 10.66 -2.19
N GLU A 127 -9.24 10.76 -3.48
CA GLU A 127 -10.33 11.62 -3.96
C GLU A 127 -11.69 11.29 -3.32
N TYR A 128 -11.91 10.02 -2.99
CA TYR A 128 -13.12 9.52 -2.34
C TYR A 128 -12.95 9.34 -0.82
N ASN A 129 -12.03 10.07 -0.19
CA ASN A 129 -11.82 10.11 1.25
C ASN A 129 -11.37 8.79 1.90
N ALA A 130 -10.59 7.97 1.20
CA ALA A 130 -9.84 6.90 1.85
C ALA A 130 -8.96 7.48 2.96
N ASP A 131 -9.05 6.90 4.16
CA ASP A 131 -8.27 7.31 5.32
C ASP A 131 -6.84 6.76 5.20
N VAL A 132 -5.93 7.65 4.85
CA VAL A 132 -4.50 7.36 4.71
C VAL A 132 -3.79 7.11 6.05
N ARG A 133 -4.44 7.45 7.17
CA ARG A 133 -3.95 7.25 8.55
C ARG A 133 -4.62 6.07 9.24
N LEU A 134 -5.56 5.40 8.57
CA LEU A 134 -6.31 4.31 9.17
C LEU A 134 -5.37 3.24 9.71
N ARG A 135 -5.56 2.84 10.96
CA ARG A 135 -4.97 1.67 11.62
C ARG A 135 -6.06 0.99 12.44
N TYR A 136 -5.95 -0.32 12.60
CA TYR A 136 -6.79 -1.08 13.53
C TYR A 136 -6.16 -1.06 14.91
N ASP A 137 -6.94 -1.35 15.95
CA ASP A 137 -6.37 -1.62 17.28
C ASP A 137 -5.46 -2.86 17.24
N ASP A 138 -4.55 -2.94 18.20
CA ASP A 138 -3.49 -3.95 18.18
C ASP A 138 -4.06 -5.37 18.41
N GLU A 139 -5.12 -5.52 19.21
CA GLU A 139 -5.83 -6.78 19.43
C GLU A 139 -6.40 -7.32 18.10
N TYR A 140 -7.02 -6.46 17.30
CA TYR A 140 -7.55 -6.80 16.00
C TYR A 140 -6.44 -7.04 14.97
N ALA A 141 -5.34 -6.30 15.04
CA ALA A 141 -4.19 -6.49 14.16
C ALA A 141 -3.49 -7.85 14.38
N GLU A 142 -3.42 -8.33 15.62
CA GLU A 142 -2.89 -9.65 15.96
C GLU A 142 -3.68 -10.78 15.29
N ALA A 143 -5.01 -10.66 15.22
CA ALA A 143 -5.89 -11.61 14.55
C ALA A 143 -5.64 -11.70 13.03
N CYS A 144 -4.97 -10.72 12.43
CA CYS A 144 -4.70 -10.63 11.00
C CYS A 144 -3.40 -11.31 10.53
N ASN A 145 -2.74 -12.11 11.38
CA ASN A 145 -1.53 -12.87 11.06
C ASN A 145 -0.38 -12.01 10.49
N ASN A 146 -0.03 -10.92 11.19
CA ASN A 146 1.17 -10.10 10.94
C ASN A 146 1.27 -9.39 9.57
N VAL A 147 0.15 -9.13 8.90
CA VAL A 147 0.15 -8.18 7.78
C VAL A 147 0.08 -6.76 8.35
N LEU A 148 1.24 -6.11 8.35
CA LEU A 148 1.51 -4.67 8.46
C LEU A 148 0.25 -3.79 8.65
N ASN A 149 -0.22 -3.63 9.89
CA ASN A 149 -1.24 -2.65 10.27
C ASN A 149 -0.63 -1.24 10.32
N ASN A 150 -0.13 -0.80 9.17
CA ASN A 150 0.53 0.48 9.00
C ASN A 150 -0.41 1.53 8.41
N GLU A 151 -0.05 2.79 8.62
CA GLU A 151 -0.58 3.89 7.82
C GLU A 151 -0.05 3.80 6.39
N ALA A 152 -0.82 4.28 5.41
CA ALA A 152 -0.49 4.20 4.00
C ALA A 152 0.86 4.85 3.65
N ILE A 153 1.22 5.91 4.37
CA ILE A 153 2.53 6.58 4.24
C ILE A 153 3.68 5.63 4.59
N VAL A 154 3.54 4.88 5.69
CA VAL A 154 4.56 3.92 6.13
C VAL A 154 4.67 2.78 5.13
N ASP A 155 3.55 2.26 4.63
CA ASP A 155 3.52 1.25 3.58
C ASP A 155 4.34 1.67 2.35
N VAL A 156 4.11 2.89 1.85
CA VAL A 156 4.87 3.44 0.70
C VAL A 156 6.38 3.47 0.97
N ILE A 157 6.81 3.77 2.20
CA ILE A 157 8.22 3.83 2.61
C ILE A 157 8.84 2.43 2.69
N ILE A 158 8.13 1.46 3.28
CA ILE A 158 8.69 0.14 3.58
C ILE A 158 8.64 -0.85 2.42
N TYR A 159 7.67 -0.71 1.51
CA TYR A 159 7.56 -1.58 0.35
C TYR A 159 8.81 -1.42 -0.52
N LYS A 160 9.36 -2.56 -0.98
CA LYS A 160 10.61 -2.61 -1.74
C LYS A 160 10.42 -2.02 -3.13
N GLN A 161 10.42 -0.69 -3.21
CA GLN A 161 10.31 0.04 -4.46
C GLN A 161 11.71 0.28 -5.02
N ASN A 162 12.01 -0.35 -6.16
CA ASN A 162 13.24 -0.05 -6.91
C ASN A 162 13.24 1.39 -7.47
N ASN A 163 12.06 2.02 -7.54
CA ASN A 163 11.86 3.34 -8.14
C ASN A 163 11.60 4.41 -7.06
N LYS A 164 12.66 5.06 -6.57
CA LYS A 164 12.58 6.16 -5.60
C LYS A 164 11.68 7.31 -6.07
N LYS A 165 11.68 7.62 -7.37
CA LYS A 165 10.80 8.64 -7.95
C LYS A 165 9.33 8.25 -7.80
N CYS A 166 9.01 6.96 -7.83
CA CYS A 166 7.64 6.51 -7.61
C CYS A 166 7.18 6.68 -6.16
N VAL A 167 8.03 6.31 -5.20
CA VAL A 167 7.79 6.55 -3.77
C VAL A 167 7.36 7.99 -3.54
N ILE A 168 8.14 8.96 -4.05
CA ILE A 168 7.82 10.39 -3.88
C ILE A 168 6.48 10.77 -4.52
N LYS A 169 6.14 10.22 -5.69
CA LYS A 169 4.83 10.50 -6.30
C LYS A 169 3.67 9.92 -5.49
N MET A 170 3.84 8.72 -4.92
CA MET A 170 2.84 8.12 -4.04
C MET A 170 2.69 8.92 -2.75
N LEU A 171 3.79 9.32 -2.11
CA LEU A 171 3.76 10.17 -0.93
C LEU A 171 3.05 11.50 -1.22
N LYS A 172 3.33 12.15 -2.35
CA LYS A 172 2.60 13.35 -2.78
C LYS A 172 1.11 13.11 -2.92
N ALA A 173 0.71 12.01 -3.56
CA ALA A 173 -0.71 11.66 -3.70
C ALA A 173 -1.40 11.47 -2.34
N LEU A 174 -0.76 10.76 -1.40
CA LEU A 174 -1.32 10.50 -0.07
C LEU A 174 -1.35 11.73 0.84
N THR A 175 -0.41 12.67 0.65
CA THR A 175 -0.24 13.84 1.52
C THR A 175 -0.93 15.09 1.01
N THR A 176 -1.47 15.08 -0.21
CA THR A 176 -2.09 16.27 -0.85
C THR A 176 -3.15 16.94 0.03
N ASN A 177 -3.91 16.15 0.79
CA ASN A 177 -4.98 16.65 1.68
C ASN A 177 -4.65 16.49 3.17
N LEU A 178 -3.45 16.04 3.53
CA LEU A 178 -3.06 15.88 4.92
C LEU A 178 -2.55 17.21 5.48
N LYS A 179 -3.21 17.67 6.53
CA LYS A 179 -2.67 18.70 7.42
C LYS A 179 -1.88 18.02 8.53
N ASP A 180 -0.77 18.65 8.93
CA ASP A 180 -0.06 18.34 10.17
C ASP A 180 0.35 16.87 10.28
N ILE A 181 1.35 16.48 9.48
CA ILE A 181 2.01 15.18 9.64
C ILE A 181 2.95 15.27 10.84
N ASP A 182 2.60 14.59 11.92
CA ASP A 182 3.40 14.49 13.12
C ASP A 182 4.48 13.40 12.96
N LEU A 183 5.74 13.83 12.83
CA LEU A 183 6.90 12.94 12.74
C LEU A 183 7.32 12.35 14.09
N ASN A 184 6.81 12.88 15.21
CA ASN A 184 7.02 12.36 16.56
C ASN A 184 6.01 11.25 16.91
N LYS A 185 5.00 11.04 16.06
CA LYS A 185 4.04 9.95 16.23
C LYS A 185 4.75 8.60 16.22
N TYR A 186 4.43 7.76 17.21
CA TYR A 186 5.06 6.45 17.43
C TYR A 186 6.56 6.51 17.74
N ASN A 187 7.05 7.58 18.36
CA ASN A 187 8.47 7.74 18.68
C ASN A 187 8.85 7.14 20.05
N ASN A 188 8.48 5.87 20.29
CA ASN A 188 8.76 5.17 21.54
C ASN A 188 9.11 3.69 21.30
N PRO A 189 9.68 2.99 22.31
CA PRO A 189 10.13 1.60 22.15
C PRO A 189 9.03 0.59 21.77
N ASP A 190 7.77 0.89 22.07
CA ASP A 190 6.66 -0.05 21.91
C ASP A 190 6.09 -0.03 20.48
N ASP A 191 6.18 1.10 19.77
CA ASP A 191 5.53 1.28 18.45
C ASP A 191 6.41 1.93 17.37
N TYR A 192 7.71 2.15 17.61
CA TYR A 192 8.65 2.80 16.67
C TYR A 192 8.66 2.26 15.24
N TYR A 193 8.28 1.01 15.03
CA TYR A 193 8.20 0.41 13.71
C TYR A 193 7.07 1.01 12.85
N HIS A 194 6.18 1.81 13.43
CA HIS A 194 5.20 2.65 12.72
C HIS A 194 5.67 4.10 12.50
N ASN A 195 6.77 4.54 13.11
CA ASN A 195 7.25 5.91 12.98
C ASN A 195 7.79 6.19 11.57
N VAL A 196 7.39 7.34 10.99
CA VAL A 196 7.76 7.74 9.63
C VAL A 196 9.27 7.95 9.48
N VAL A 197 9.88 8.64 10.45
CA VAL A 197 11.33 8.96 10.43
C VAL A 197 12.15 7.69 10.60
N TYR A 198 11.81 6.85 11.58
CA TYR A 198 12.43 5.55 11.80
C TYR A 198 12.40 4.70 10.52
N ASN A 199 11.24 4.59 9.85
CA ASN A 199 11.13 3.78 8.65
C ASN A 199 11.91 4.36 7.46
N CYS A 200 11.95 5.69 7.31
CA CYS A 200 12.81 6.31 6.31
C CYS A 200 14.28 5.98 6.54
N LEU A 201 14.76 6.09 7.79
CA LEU A 201 16.14 5.80 8.19
C LEU A 201 16.47 4.31 8.03
N ARG A 202 15.62 3.42 8.55
CA ARG A 202 15.79 1.96 8.45
C ARG A 202 15.86 1.49 7.01
N LYS A 203 15.12 2.12 6.09
CA LYS A 203 15.12 1.78 4.66
C LYS A 203 16.17 2.55 3.85
N ALA A 204 16.95 3.42 4.50
CA ALA A 204 17.87 4.37 3.84
C ALA A 204 17.18 5.19 2.73
N ASN A 205 15.89 5.49 2.92
CA ASN A 205 15.06 6.23 1.97
C ASN A 205 15.10 7.73 2.28
N LEU A 206 16.27 8.33 2.10
CA LEU A 206 16.49 9.75 2.41
C LEU A 206 15.68 10.71 1.54
N GLU A 207 15.27 10.30 0.34
CA GLU A 207 14.38 11.10 -0.51
C GLU A 207 13.01 11.27 0.15
N ALA A 208 12.46 10.19 0.72
CA ALA A 208 11.21 10.27 1.48
C ALA A 208 11.39 11.12 2.74
N LEU A 209 12.50 10.95 3.45
CA LEU A 209 12.81 11.78 4.63
C LEU A 209 12.90 13.27 4.30
N LYS A 210 13.62 13.61 3.23
CA LYS A 210 13.71 14.96 2.68
C LYS A 210 12.35 15.51 2.30
N PHE A 211 11.50 14.71 1.67
CA PHE A 211 10.15 15.12 1.32
C PHE A 211 9.35 15.57 2.55
N PHE A 212 9.39 14.83 3.66
CA PHE A 212 8.69 15.26 4.88
C PHE A 212 9.32 16.50 5.52
N ILE A 213 10.64 16.52 5.69
CA ILE A 213 11.32 17.56 6.48
C ILE A 213 11.47 18.86 5.69
N ILE A 214 11.91 18.78 4.44
CA ILE A 214 12.24 19.95 3.63
C ILE A 214 11.06 20.39 2.77
N ASP A 215 10.39 19.47 2.08
CA ASP A 215 9.32 19.84 1.14
C ASP A 215 8.00 20.13 1.87
N LEU A 216 7.62 19.29 2.85
CA LEU A 216 6.40 19.47 3.66
C LEU A 216 6.61 20.28 4.94
N LYS A 217 7.85 20.63 5.28
CA LYS A 217 8.19 21.43 6.47
C LYS A 217 7.68 20.82 7.78
N CYS A 218 7.61 19.49 7.85
CA CYS A 218 7.24 18.81 9.08
C CYS A 218 8.23 19.11 10.20
N GLU A 219 7.72 19.24 11.42
CA GLU A 219 8.55 19.38 12.61
C GLU A 219 9.36 18.09 12.84
N VAL A 220 10.66 18.25 13.09
CA VAL A 220 11.58 17.13 13.31
C VAL A 220 11.62 16.88 14.82
N PRO A 221 11.43 15.64 15.29
CA PRO A 221 11.58 15.32 16.71
C PRO A 221 13.01 15.60 17.19
N ASP A 222 13.15 16.20 18.38
CA ASP A 222 14.46 16.47 19.01
C ASP A 222 15.33 15.21 19.09
N LYS A 223 14.69 14.09 19.45
CA LYS A 223 15.31 12.77 19.45
C LYS A 223 14.36 11.75 18.87
N ILE A 224 14.93 10.75 18.20
CA ILE A 224 14.23 9.67 17.53
C ILE A 224 14.67 8.37 18.18
N PHE A 225 13.71 7.53 18.59
CA PHE A 225 14.00 6.17 19.00
C PHE A 225 14.46 5.36 17.79
N ILE A 226 15.66 4.78 17.88
CA ILE A 226 16.22 3.91 16.87
C ILE A 226 16.73 2.61 17.49
N THR A 227 16.98 1.62 16.63
CA THR A 227 17.55 0.32 17.00
C THR A 227 18.71 -0.01 16.08
N GLY A 228 19.36 -1.15 16.31
CA GLY A 228 20.36 -1.71 15.42
C GLY A 228 19.92 -1.87 13.95
N GLY A 229 18.61 -1.82 13.69
CA GLY A 229 18.06 -1.77 12.32
C GLY A 229 18.37 -0.48 11.55
N VAL A 230 18.73 0.61 12.24
CA VAL A 230 19.09 1.90 11.65
C VAL A 230 20.62 2.10 11.66
N LEU A 231 21.26 1.88 12.81
CA LEU A 231 22.71 1.98 13.00
C LEU A 231 23.31 0.63 13.37
N ASP A 232 24.27 0.14 12.61
CA ASP A 232 24.93 -1.13 12.93
C ASP A 232 25.68 -1.06 14.26
N GLY A 233 25.53 -2.10 15.09
CA GLY A 233 26.18 -2.22 16.40
C GLY A 233 25.58 -1.32 17.49
N PHE A 234 24.49 -0.61 17.20
CA PHE A 234 23.71 0.12 18.19
C PHE A 234 22.58 -0.77 18.72
N ASP A 235 22.40 -0.85 20.04
CA ASP A 235 21.32 -1.68 20.61
C ASP A 235 19.95 -1.04 20.33
N SER A 236 19.59 -0.05 21.15
CA SER A 236 18.43 0.81 20.97
C SER A 236 18.54 2.05 21.84
N GLY A 237 17.83 3.12 21.48
CA GLY A 237 17.86 4.36 22.23
C GLY A 237 17.50 5.57 21.37
N TYR A 238 17.59 6.74 22.00
CA TYR A 238 17.21 8.02 21.42
C TYR A 238 18.44 8.79 20.94
N LEU A 239 18.46 9.13 19.65
CA LEU A 239 19.45 10.03 19.04
C LEU A 239 18.74 11.13 18.26
N SER A 240 19.35 12.32 18.18
CA SER A 240 18.91 13.35 17.26
C SER A 240 19.08 12.89 15.80
N LEU A 241 18.32 13.50 14.89
CA LEU A 241 18.46 13.19 13.47
C LEU A 241 19.87 13.50 12.95
N GLU A 242 20.50 14.55 13.46
CA GLU A 242 21.86 14.93 13.09
C GLU A 242 22.89 13.87 13.51
N GLU A 243 22.83 13.39 14.75
CA GLU A 243 23.71 12.32 15.25
C GLU A 243 23.57 11.04 14.41
N ILE A 244 22.33 10.68 14.02
CA ILE A 244 22.07 9.51 13.19
C ILE A 244 22.67 9.69 11.80
N LEU A 245 22.40 10.81 11.14
CA LEU A 245 22.85 11.05 9.77
C LEU A 245 24.37 11.26 9.67
N ALA A 246 25.00 11.77 10.72
CA ALA A 246 26.46 11.97 10.80
C ALA A 246 27.23 10.72 11.25
N SER A 247 26.56 9.70 11.74
CA SER A 247 27.20 8.46 12.21
C SER A 247 27.86 7.69 11.07
N ASP A 248 29.10 7.22 11.30
CA ASP A 248 29.80 6.31 10.39
C ASP A 248 29.09 4.94 10.26
N SER A 249 28.28 4.57 11.25
CA SER A 249 27.42 3.38 11.22
C SER A 249 26.14 3.58 10.40
N PHE A 250 25.90 4.79 9.87
CA PHE A 250 24.79 5.09 8.98
C PHE A 250 25.22 5.16 7.51
N PRO A 251 24.54 4.44 6.60
CA PRO A 251 23.48 3.49 6.87
C PRO A 251 24.04 2.15 7.36
N ALA A 252 23.21 1.37 8.05
CA ALA A 252 23.49 -0.03 8.36
C ALA A 252 24.01 -0.81 7.13
N ARG A 253 24.97 -1.73 7.36
CA ARG A 253 25.78 -2.41 6.35
C ARG A 253 24.92 -2.99 5.23
N ASN A 254 25.39 -2.79 3.98
CA ASN A 254 24.78 -3.24 2.72
C ASN A 254 23.50 -2.51 2.26
N LYS A 255 23.20 -1.30 2.77
CA LYS A 255 22.06 -0.52 2.30
C LYS A 255 22.46 0.51 1.22
N PRO A 256 21.71 0.64 0.11
CA PRO A 256 21.91 1.70 -0.86
C PRO A 256 21.76 3.09 -0.21
N PHE A 257 22.76 3.95 -0.38
CA PHE A 257 22.85 5.24 0.32
C PHE A 257 22.87 6.43 -0.66
N ASN A 258 22.22 7.54 -0.31
CA ASN A 258 22.26 8.78 -1.10
C ASN A 258 22.93 9.91 -0.30
N ALA A 259 24.27 10.01 -0.40
CA ALA A 259 25.06 10.99 0.36
C ALA A 259 24.65 12.44 0.09
N LYS A 260 24.31 12.77 -1.17
CA LYS A 260 23.88 14.12 -1.54
C LYS A 260 22.66 14.57 -0.73
N VAL A 261 21.64 13.70 -0.62
CA VAL A 261 20.41 14.03 0.11
C VAL A 261 20.64 14.08 1.61
N ARG A 262 21.56 13.25 2.15
CA ARG A 262 21.99 13.37 3.55
C ARG A 262 22.58 14.76 3.81
N ASP A 263 23.49 15.21 2.97
CA ASP A 263 24.18 16.49 3.17
C ASP A 263 23.19 17.66 3.07
N GLU A 264 22.22 17.60 2.16
CA GLU A 264 21.10 18.56 2.08
C GLU A 264 20.26 18.57 3.37
N LEU A 265 19.93 17.40 3.94
CA LEU A 265 19.21 17.28 5.21
C LEU A 265 20.00 17.88 6.38
N LEU A 266 21.28 17.53 6.51
CA LEU A 266 22.15 18.05 7.57
C LEU A 266 22.31 19.58 7.49
N ASN A 267 22.46 20.13 6.29
CA ASN A 267 22.53 21.58 6.11
C ASN A 267 21.21 22.26 6.47
N TYR A 268 20.07 21.62 6.15
CA TYR A 268 18.77 22.15 6.51
C TYR A 268 18.55 22.19 8.02
N LEU A 269 18.94 21.14 8.75
CA LEU A 269 18.80 21.05 10.20
C LEU A 269 19.64 22.14 10.91
N LYS A 270 20.93 22.27 10.55
CA LYS A 270 21.83 23.28 11.12
C LYS A 270 21.35 24.72 10.95
N ASN A 271 20.71 25.04 9.83
CA ASN A 271 20.22 26.39 9.55
C ASN A 271 18.85 26.68 10.21
N LYS A 272 18.14 25.65 10.68
CA LYS A 272 16.85 25.82 11.36
C LYS A 272 17.01 26.37 12.78
N ASP A 273 18.12 26.07 13.44
CA ASP A 273 18.41 26.51 14.82
C ASP A 273 18.98 27.93 14.89
N THR A 274 19.14 28.61 13.74
CA THR A 274 19.70 29.97 13.65
C THR A 274 18.68 31.07 13.36
N ASP A 275 17.40 30.71 13.17
CA ASP A 275 16.26 31.63 12.94
C ASP A 275 15.32 31.69 14.15
#